data_AF-A0AAU9JTE3-F1
#
_entry.id   AF-A0AAU9JTE3-F1
#
_cell.length_a   1.000
_cell.length_b   1.000
_cell.length_c   1.000
_cell.angle_alpha   90.00
_cell.angle_beta   90.00
_cell.angle_gamma   90.00
#
_symmetry.space_group_name_H-M   'P 1'
#
loop_
_entity.id
_entity.type
_entity.pdbx_description
1 polymer ?
#
loop_
_entity_poly.entity_id
_entity_poly.type
_entity_poly.pdbx_seq_one_letter_code
_entity_poly.pdbx_strand_id
1 'polypeptide(L)'
;MEQSQFECNAIALLRKELRRLENEFTYKEKLLKAEKERLERLTSQLLLTKQQIDFFIQETERAIEGLKKTSLSFNKDLCSELIRLKNPSSAIVNLSEKMLVIFNRKERSWRSFKSLAKNFTNFSNLMINISPELISEEQLNEILPMWKTQETILSKVSQISKGAGILAEWIGFVVEFKLKQETLLASKKKIPDLEGKIKIQMSAIAETDGKMQTVQEKIKELKEKLQKSIRIEEDKDRINSSDMSIISIKSTHMKVESPSHVLFSPHFYQKDDFPNFGSAQLYGDIFVSRFGEEGEMEIKYEGENELIGCCRTRFFCF
;
A
#
# COMPACT_ATOMS: atom_id res chain seq x y z
N MET A 1 -21.64 54.99 -33.56
CA MET A 1 -22.32 53.79 -33.05
C MET A 1 -21.52 52.51 -33.27
N GLU A 2 -21.02 52.23 -34.48
CA GLU A 2 -20.28 50.98 -34.76
C GLU A 2 -19.05 50.76 -33.86
N GLN A 3 -18.27 51.81 -33.58
CA GLN A 3 -17.06 51.71 -32.75
C GLN A 3 -17.34 51.30 -31.29
N SER A 4 -18.46 51.73 -30.71
CA SER A 4 -18.88 51.34 -29.35
C SER A 4 -19.31 49.87 -29.30
N GLN A 5 -19.93 49.36 -30.37
CA GLN A 5 -20.32 47.96 -30.47
C GLN A 5 -19.11 47.01 -30.56
N PHE A 6 -18.04 47.44 -31.25
CA PHE A 6 -16.78 46.68 -31.29
C PHE A 6 -16.08 46.61 -29.92
N GLU A 7 -16.11 47.69 -29.15
CA GLU A 7 -15.49 47.75 -27.81
C GLU A 7 -16.22 46.87 -26.78
N CYS A 8 -17.55 46.92 -26.77
CA CYS A 8 -18.38 46.02 -25.94
C CYS A 8 -18.14 44.54 -26.27
N ASN A 9 -17.98 44.20 -27.57
CA ASN A 9 -17.67 42.85 -28.00
C ASN A 9 -16.27 42.39 -27.53
N ALA A 10 -15.27 43.28 -27.54
CA ALA A 10 -13.92 42.96 -27.06
C ALA A 10 -13.89 42.66 -25.55
N ILE A 11 -14.60 43.45 -24.74
CA ILE A 11 -14.72 43.21 -23.30
C ILE A 11 -15.45 41.89 -23.01
N ALA A 12 -16.50 41.58 -23.77
CA ALA A 12 -17.22 40.31 -23.63
C ALA A 12 -16.31 39.10 -23.93
N LEU A 13 -15.45 39.19 -24.95
CA LEU A 13 -14.46 38.17 -25.28
C LEU A 13 -13.41 38.01 -24.17
N LEU A 14 -12.87 39.10 -23.63
CA LEU A 14 -11.92 39.06 -22.51
C LEU A 14 -12.53 38.41 -21.26
N ARG A 15 -13.79 38.73 -20.93
CA ARG A 15 -14.52 38.09 -19.80
C ARG A 15 -14.76 36.60 -20.04
N LYS A 16 -15.04 36.19 -21.28
CA LYS A 16 -15.20 34.77 -21.63
C LYS A 16 -13.89 34.01 -21.46
N GLU A 17 -12.79 34.57 -21.97
CA GLU A 17 -11.47 33.95 -21.86
C GLU A 17 -10.98 33.89 -20.40
N LEU A 18 -11.24 34.94 -19.61
CA LEU A 18 -10.92 34.96 -18.19
C LEU A 18 -11.62 33.81 -17.44
N ARG A 19 -12.93 33.63 -17.66
CA ARG A 19 -13.69 32.51 -17.07
C ARG A 19 -13.15 31.15 -17.51
N ARG A 20 -12.73 31.02 -18.78
CA ARG A 20 -12.11 29.80 -19.29
C ARG A 20 -10.83 29.46 -18.52
N LEU A 21 -9.94 30.44 -18.33
CA LEU A 21 -8.71 30.25 -17.58
C LEU A 21 -8.96 29.99 -16.09
N GLU A 22 -9.93 30.66 -15.47
CA GLU A 22 -10.31 30.41 -14.06
C GLU A 22 -10.80 28.96 -13.88
N ASN A 23 -11.62 28.46 -14.81
CA ASN A 23 -12.04 27.05 -14.79
C ASN A 23 -10.86 26.09 -14.99
N GLU A 24 -9.93 26.40 -15.91
CA GLU A 24 -8.71 25.61 -16.12
C GLU A 24 -7.84 25.59 -14.86
N PHE A 25 -7.72 26.72 -14.16
CA PHE A 25 -7.00 26.83 -12.90
C PHE A 25 -7.63 25.95 -11.81
N THR A 26 -8.95 26.05 -11.60
CA THR A 26 -9.66 25.21 -10.62
C THR A 26 -9.54 23.72 -10.94
N TYR A 27 -9.53 23.34 -12.22
CA TYR A 27 -9.28 21.96 -12.63
C TYR A 27 -7.87 21.49 -12.25
N LYS A 28 -6.83 22.29 -12.55
CA LYS A 28 -5.45 21.96 -12.20
C LYS A 28 -5.22 21.91 -10.69
N GLU A 29 -5.89 22.76 -9.92
CA GLU A 29 -5.85 22.72 -8.46
C GLU A 29 -6.40 21.40 -7.90
N LYS A 30 -7.53 20.92 -8.43
CA LYS A 30 -8.08 19.61 -8.06
C LYS A 30 -7.14 18.46 -8.43
N LEU A 31 -6.55 18.51 -9.63
CA LEU A 31 -5.56 17.52 -10.07
C LEU A 31 -4.34 17.50 -9.16
N LEU A 32 -3.77 18.67 -8.85
CA LEU A 32 -2.62 18.82 -7.95
C LEU A 32 -2.92 18.27 -6.56
N LYS A 33 -4.15 18.50 -6.05
CA LYS A 33 -4.59 17.92 -4.78
C LYS A 33 -4.59 16.39 -4.82
N ALA A 34 -5.18 15.78 -5.86
CA ALA A 34 -5.22 14.33 -6.02
C ALA A 34 -3.80 13.73 -6.16
N GLU A 35 -2.91 14.41 -6.89
CA GLU A 35 -1.50 14.00 -7.02
C GLU A 35 -0.75 14.04 -5.68
N LYS A 36 -0.99 15.06 -4.86
CA LYS A 36 -0.42 15.16 -3.49
C LYS A 36 -0.94 14.06 -2.57
N GLU A 37 -2.24 13.75 -2.61
CA GLU A 37 -2.83 12.64 -1.86
C GLU A 37 -2.26 11.28 -2.30
N ARG A 38 -1.99 11.10 -3.60
CA ARG A 38 -1.30 9.90 -4.11
C ARG A 38 0.15 9.81 -3.63
N LEU A 39 0.89 10.91 -3.63
CA LEU A 39 2.25 10.98 -3.08
C LEU A 39 2.27 10.60 -1.60
N GLU A 40 1.31 11.10 -0.81
CA GLU A 40 1.17 10.76 0.60
C GLU A 40 0.96 9.26 0.79
N ARG A 41 0.01 8.65 0.04
CA ARG A 41 -0.22 7.19 0.07
C ARG A 41 1.04 6.38 -0.23
N LEU A 42 1.77 6.74 -1.29
CA LEU A 42 3.03 6.06 -1.66
C LEU A 42 4.10 6.20 -0.56
N THR A 43 4.19 7.38 0.05
CA THR A 43 5.13 7.65 1.14
C THR A 43 4.79 6.83 2.39
N SER A 44 3.50 6.74 2.75
CA SER A 44 3.03 5.89 3.84
C SER A 44 3.32 4.41 3.57
N GLN A 45 3.10 3.92 2.34
CA GLN A 45 3.43 2.54 1.96
C GLN A 45 4.94 2.26 2.07
N LEU A 46 5.79 3.21 1.64
CA LEU A 46 7.24 3.09 1.79
C LEU A 46 7.64 3.01 3.27
N LEU A 47 7.05 3.86 4.12
CA LEU A 47 7.31 3.83 5.57
C LEU A 47 6.92 2.49 6.19
N LEU A 48 5.73 1.98 5.90
CA LEU A 48 5.27 0.68 6.38
C LEU A 48 6.18 -0.46 5.89
N THR A 49 6.62 -0.41 4.64
CA THR A 49 7.55 -1.40 4.08
C THR A 49 8.90 -1.39 4.80
N LYS A 50 9.41 -0.20 5.16
CA LYS A 50 10.65 -0.06 5.96
C LYS A 50 10.47 -0.65 7.37
N GLN A 51 9.37 -0.34 8.04
CA GLN A 51 9.05 -0.93 9.35
C GLN A 51 8.93 -2.46 9.29
N GLN A 52 8.30 -3.00 8.25
CA GLN A 52 8.23 -4.44 8.02
C GLN A 52 9.61 -5.06 7.83
N ILE A 53 10.49 -4.40 7.10
CA ILE A 53 11.89 -4.85 6.92
C ILE A 53 12.61 -4.88 8.26
N ASP A 54 12.50 -3.83 9.07
CA ASP A 54 13.15 -3.78 10.38
C ASP A 54 12.63 -4.89 11.31
N PHE A 55 11.32 -5.13 11.30
CA PHE A 55 10.72 -6.26 12.02
C PHE A 55 11.29 -7.60 11.55
N PHE A 56 11.34 -7.86 10.24
CA PHE A 56 11.87 -9.12 9.73
C PHE A 56 13.38 -9.29 9.95
N ILE A 57 14.16 -8.21 9.99
CA ILE A 57 15.57 -8.25 10.41
C ILE A 57 15.68 -8.79 11.83
N GLN A 58 14.92 -8.22 12.78
CA GLN A 58 14.94 -8.66 14.18
C GLN A 58 14.48 -10.12 14.35
N GLU A 59 13.43 -10.53 13.64
CA GLU A 59 12.95 -11.92 13.69
C GLU A 59 13.98 -12.90 13.11
N THR A 60 14.67 -12.50 12.04
CA THR A 60 15.75 -13.28 11.41
C THR A 60 16.95 -13.43 12.37
N GLU A 61 17.35 -12.35 13.03
CA GLU A 61 18.39 -12.36 14.06
C GLU A 61 18.01 -13.24 15.26
N ARG A 62 16.76 -13.16 15.73
CA ARG A 62 16.24 -14.03 16.79
C ARG A 62 16.32 -15.51 16.39
N ALA A 63 15.96 -15.85 15.16
CA ALA A 63 16.04 -17.22 14.66
C ALA A 63 17.50 -17.71 14.57
N ILE A 64 18.45 -16.88 14.10
CA ILE A 64 19.89 -17.21 14.12
C ILE A 64 20.37 -17.46 15.55
N GLU A 65 20.01 -16.59 16.49
CA GLU A 65 20.43 -16.73 17.88
C GLU A 65 19.83 -18.01 18.50
N GLY A 66 18.58 -18.32 18.18
CA GLY A 66 17.93 -19.59 18.49
C GLY A 66 18.72 -20.80 17.96
N LEU A 67 19.17 -20.76 16.70
CA LEU A 67 20.01 -21.80 16.10
C LEU A 67 21.33 -22.00 16.83
N LYS A 68 22.03 -20.90 17.15
CA LYS A 68 23.30 -20.95 17.88
C LYS A 68 23.10 -21.53 19.27
N LYS A 69 22.12 -21.03 20.02
CA LYS A 69 21.81 -21.46 21.38
C LYS A 69 21.44 -22.94 21.44
N THR A 70 20.57 -23.41 20.53
CA THR A 70 20.16 -24.82 20.47
C THR A 70 21.31 -25.72 20.05
N SER A 71 22.15 -25.29 19.10
CA SER A 71 23.36 -26.04 18.68
C SER A 71 24.36 -26.20 19.82
N LEU A 72 24.58 -25.15 20.63
CA LEU A 72 25.44 -25.20 21.81
C LEU A 72 24.84 -26.05 22.94
N SER A 73 23.51 -26.04 23.08
CA SER A 73 22.80 -26.81 24.11
C SER A 73 22.77 -28.31 23.79
N PHE A 74 22.86 -28.68 22.52
CA PHE A 74 22.88 -30.08 22.08
C PHE A 74 24.29 -30.68 22.24
N ASN A 75 24.47 -31.46 23.32
CA ASN A 75 25.76 -32.05 23.68
C ASN A 75 25.85 -33.57 23.38
N LYS A 76 27.06 -34.12 23.57
CA LYS A 76 27.37 -35.53 23.28
C LYS A 76 26.52 -36.51 24.09
N ASP A 77 26.21 -36.17 25.34
CA ASP A 77 25.45 -37.06 26.23
C ASP A 77 24.00 -37.15 25.80
N LEU A 78 23.38 -36.01 25.48
CA LEU A 78 22.03 -35.93 24.93
C LEU A 78 21.92 -36.66 23.58
N CYS A 79 22.91 -36.49 22.72
CA CYS A 79 22.99 -37.23 21.46
C CYS A 79 23.10 -38.75 21.71
N SER A 80 23.97 -39.15 22.64
CA SER A 80 24.18 -40.55 23.01
C SER A 80 22.93 -41.21 23.60
N GLU A 81 22.18 -40.49 24.43
CA GLU A 81 20.89 -40.92 24.97
C GLU A 81 19.88 -41.14 23.84
N LEU A 82 19.74 -40.16 22.94
CA LEU A 82 18.82 -40.23 21.81
C LEU A 82 19.09 -41.44 20.91
N ILE A 83 20.35 -41.70 20.55
CA ILE A 83 20.69 -42.83 19.68
C ILE A 83 20.58 -44.20 20.38
N ARG A 84 20.58 -44.26 21.72
CA ARG A 84 20.42 -45.51 22.48
C ARG A 84 19.00 -46.06 22.43
N LEU A 85 18.01 -45.25 22.03
CA LEU A 85 16.65 -45.72 21.79
C LEU A 85 16.65 -46.89 20.80
N LYS A 86 16.22 -48.07 21.27
CA LYS A 86 16.13 -49.28 20.46
C LYS A 86 14.93 -49.19 19.50
N ASN A 87 13.79 -48.75 20.03
CA ASN A 87 12.52 -48.62 19.31
C ASN A 87 12.00 -47.17 19.46
N PRO A 88 12.47 -46.23 18.62
CA PRO A 88 12.01 -44.84 18.70
C PRO A 88 10.51 -44.73 18.34
N SER A 89 9.82 -43.77 18.95
CA SER A 89 8.44 -43.44 18.57
C SER A 89 8.37 -42.86 17.15
N SER A 90 7.19 -42.89 16.54
CA SER A 90 6.97 -42.29 15.21
C SER A 90 7.32 -40.79 15.17
N ALA A 91 7.12 -40.06 16.27
CA ALA A 91 7.50 -38.66 16.39
C ALA A 91 9.03 -38.46 16.30
N ILE A 92 9.81 -39.32 16.97
CA ILE A 92 11.29 -39.27 16.90
C ILE A 92 11.77 -39.68 15.51
N VAL A 93 11.16 -40.70 14.91
CA VAL A 93 11.50 -41.12 13.54
C VAL A 93 11.26 -39.98 12.56
N ASN A 94 10.09 -39.35 12.60
CA ASN A 94 9.76 -38.20 11.76
C ASN A 94 10.74 -37.04 11.97
N LEU A 95 11.05 -36.70 13.23
CA LEU A 95 12.03 -35.65 13.56
C LEU A 95 13.41 -35.96 12.95
N SER A 96 13.87 -37.20 13.09
CA SER A 96 15.15 -37.66 12.55
C SER A 96 15.20 -37.63 11.02
N GLU A 97 14.07 -37.95 10.38
CA GLU A 97 13.91 -37.87 8.94
C GLU A 97 14.06 -36.41 8.47
N LYS A 98 13.40 -35.46 9.14
CA LYS A 98 13.49 -34.03 8.79
C LYS A 98 14.87 -33.44 9.02
N MET A 99 15.61 -33.87 10.04
CA MET A 99 17.04 -33.55 10.17
C MET A 99 17.85 -34.00 8.96
N LEU A 100 17.60 -35.23 8.48
CA LEU A 100 18.30 -35.77 7.31
C LEU A 100 17.91 -35.06 6.01
N VAL A 101 16.66 -34.57 5.89
CA VAL A 101 16.22 -33.69 4.80
C VAL A 101 17.05 -32.40 4.80
N ILE A 102 17.19 -31.73 5.95
CA ILE A 102 17.99 -30.49 6.09
C ILE A 102 19.44 -30.73 5.68
N PHE A 103 20.03 -31.85 6.10
CA PHE A 103 21.40 -32.23 5.70
C PHE A 103 21.51 -32.79 4.27
N ASN A 104 20.45 -32.70 3.47
CA ASN A 104 20.39 -33.18 2.09
C ASN A 104 20.85 -34.65 1.93
N ARG A 105 20.43 -35.52 2.84
CA ARG A 105 20.75 -36.96 2.81
C ARG A 105 19.68 -37.72 2.04
N LYS A 106 20.12 -38.60 1.13
CA LYS A 106 19.25 -39.47 0.33
C LYS A 106 18.55 -40.53 1.20
N GLU A 107 19.30 -41.19 2.08
CA GLU A 107 18.72 -42.18 3.00
C GLU A 107 18.21 -41.49 4.27
N ARG A 108 16.88 -41.50 4.45
CA ARG A 108 16.18 -40.77 5.52
C ARG A 108 15.62 -41.69 6.61
N SER A 109 16.31 -42.81 6.87
CA SER A 109 15.90 -43.81 7.85
C SER A 109 16.42 -43.47 9.27
N TRP A 110 15.78 -43.98 10.32
CA TRP A 110 16.32 -43.91 11.69
C TRP A 110 17.73 -44.51 11.78
N ARG A 111 18.01 -45.57 11.01
CA ARG A 111 19.34 -46.20 10.96
C ARG A 111 20.39 -45.24 10.38
N SER A 112 20.05 -44.52 9.31
CA SER A 112 20.89 -43.49 8.70
C SER A 112 21.16 -42.36 9.70
N PHE A 113 20.11 -41.83 10.36
CA PHE A 113 20.26 -40.81 11.40
C PHE A 113 21.18 -41.28 12.53
N LYS A 114 20.92 -42.48 13.06
CA LYS A 114 21.73 -43.08 14.13
C LYS A 114 23.18 -43.26 13.71
N SER A 115 23.44 -43.65 12.46
CA SER A 115 24.80 -43.77 11.92
C SER A 115 25.52 -42.42 11.87
N LEU A 116 24.82 -41.37 11.45
CA LEU A 116 25.37 -40.01 11.41
C LEU A 116 25.66 -39.49 12.82
N ALA A 117 24.71 -39.65 13.74
CA ALA A 117 24.77 -39.15 15.11
C ALA A 117 25.79 -39.90 16.00
N LYS A 118 26.20 -41.12 15.64
CA LYS A 118 27.27 -41.86 16.35
C LYS A 118 28.59 -41.09 16.40
N ASN A 119 28.92 -40.35 15.34
CA ASN A 119 30.06 -39.43 15.35
C ASN A 119 29.55 -38.04 15.75
N PHE A 120 29.44 -37.80 17.06
CA PHE A 120 28.90 -36.55 17.60
C PHE A 120 29.63 -35.31 17.07
N THR A 121 30.96 -35.34 16.98
CA THR A 121 31.75 -34.20 16.48
C THR A 121 31.34 -33.84 15.05
N ASN A 122 31.22 -34.83 14.17
CA ASN A 122 30.77 -34.60 12.80
C ASN A 122 29.31 -34.11 12.74
N PHE A 123 28.42 -34.72 13.53
CA PHE A 123 27.02 -34.32 13.59
C PHE A 123 26.83 -32.88 14.10
N SER A 124 27.52 -32.53 15.19
CA SER A 124 27.53 -31.17 15.76
C SER A 124 28.07 -30.16 14.75
N ASN A 125 29.16 -30.49 14.04
CA ASN A 125 29.69 -29.64 12.98
C ASN A 125 28.70 -29.43 11.84
N LEU A 126 27.90 -30.44 11.46
CA LEU A 126 26.84 -30.26 10.46
C LEU A 126 25.73 -29.32 10.94
N MET A 127 25.36 -29.39 12.23
CA MET A 127 24.37 -28.47 12.80
C MET A 127 24.89 -27.03 12.85
N ILE A 128 26.15 -26.83 13.25
CA ILE A 128 26.75 -25.50 13.37
C ILE A 128 26.97 -24.85 12.01
N ASN A 129 27.38 -25.63 11.01
CA ASN A 129 27.74 -25.13 9.68
C ASN A 129 26.57 -25.17 8.69
N ILE A 130 25.33 -25.43 9.13
CA ILE A 130 24.18 -25.32 8.24
C ILE A 130 24.03 -23.85 7.81
N SER A 131 23.79 -23.62 6.52
CA SER A 131 23.35 -22.32 6.01
C SER A 131 21.88 -22.45 5.63
N PRO A 132 20.94 -22.02 6.50
CA PRO A 132 19.52 -22.18 6.24
C PRO A 132 19.06 -21.55 4.91
N GLU A 133 19.77 -20.54 4.41
CA GLU A 133 19.53 -19.90 3.12
C GLU A 133 19.61 -20.90 1.95
N LEU A 134 20.47 -21.92 2.07
CA LEU A 134 20.75 -22.92 1.04
C LEU A 134 19.74 -24.07 1.02
N ILE A 135 18.77 -24.09 1.94
CA ILE A 135 17.70 -25.09 1.93
C ILE A 135 16.81 -24.85 0.71
N SER A 136 16.61 -25.89 -0.10
CA SER A 136 15.77 -25.81 -1.29
C SER A 136 14.29 -25.72 -0.94
N GLU A 137 13.47 -25.24 -1.89
CA GLU A 137 12.02 -25.15 -1.69
C GLU A 137 11.40 -26.54 -1.47
N GLU A 138 11.90 -27.58 -2.14
CA GLU A 138 11.46 -28.97 -1.94
C GLU A 138 11.78 -29.44 -0.52
N GLN A 139 13.01 -29.22 -0.04
CA GLN A 139 13.39 -29.56 1.34
C GLN A 139 12.50 -28.83 2.35
N LEU A 140 12.25 -27.53 2.13
CA LEU A 140 11.40 -26.72 2.99
C LEU A 140 9.95 -27.25 3.02
N ASN A 141 9.38 -27.57 1.86
CA ASN A 141 8.03 -28.14 1.73
C ASN A 141 7.87 -29.48 2.46
N GLU A 142 8.92 -30.30 2.51
CA GLU A 142 8.90 -31.54 3.28
C GLU A 142 8.94 -31.32 4.80
N ILE A 143 9.57 -30.25 5.26
CA ILE A 143 9.74 -29.94 6.70
C ILE A 143 8.54 -29.12 7.22
N LEU A 144 7.92 -28.30 6.38
CA LEU A 144 6.83 -27.38 6.74
C LEU A 144 5.66 -28.03 7.51
N PRO A 145 5.15 -29.23 7.17
CA PRO A 145 4.09 -29.87 7.95
C PRO A 145 4.48 -30.15 9.40
N MET A 146 5.75 -30.52 9.63
CA MET A 146 6.31 -30.72 10.96
C MET A 146 6.40 -29.39 11.72
N TRP A 147 6.88 -28.34 11.06
CA TRP A 147 6.98 -26.99 11.63
C TRP A 147 5.61 -26.40 12.03
N LYS A 148 4.58 -26.58 11.19
CA LYS A 148 3.21 -26.15 11.51
C LYS A 148 2.63 -26.80 12.77
N THR A 149 3.14 -27.97 13.15
CA THR A 149 2.74 -28.71 14.35
C THR A 149 3.84 -28.76 15.40
N GLN A 150 4.79 -27.81 15.35
CA GLN A 150 6.01 -27.81 16.15
C GLN A 150 5.73 -27.88 17.65
N GLU A 151 4.76 -27.15 18.20
CA GLU A 151 4.45 -27.18 19.64
C GLU A 151 4.03 -28.58 20.10
N THR A 152 3.19 -29.26 19.31
CA THR A 152 2.74 -30.62 19.59
C THR A 152 3.90 -31.62 19.50
N ILE A 153 4.74 -31.47 18.47
CA ILE A 153 5.91 -32.34 18.29
C ILE A 153 6.91 -32.13 19.42
N LEU A 154 7.22 -30.88 19.75
CA LEU A 154 8.13 -30.51 20.83
C LEU A 154 7.68 -31.10 22.17
N SER A 155 6.39 -30.94 22.50
CA SER A 155 5.81 -31.54 23.71
C SER A 155 5.99 -33.06 23.75
N LYS A 156 5.66 -33.75 22.65
CA LYS A 156 5.77 -35.22 22.55
C LYS A 156 7.21 -35.73 22.62
N VAL A 157 8.14 -35.11 21.88
CA VAL A 157 9.52 -35.60 21.83
C VAL A 157 10.32 -35.24 23.08
N SER A 158 10.02 -34.12 23.72
CA SER A 158 10.69 -33.69 24.96
C SER A 158 10.37 -34.59 26.16
N GLN A 159 9.18 -35.21 26.18
CA GLN A 159 8.83 -36.23 27.18
C GLN A 159 9.64 -37.52 27.01
N ILE A 160 10.15 -37.79 25.81
CA ILE A 160 10.89 -39.03 25.50
C ILE A 160 12.39 -38.82 25.65
N SER A 161 12.92 -37.72 25.11
CA SER A 161 14.34 -37.36 25.24
C SER A 161 14.53 -35.86 25.13
N LYS A 162 15.28 -35.29 26.08
CA LYS A 162 15.66 -33.87 26.05
C LYS A 162 16.44 -33.51 24.79
N GLY A 163 17.29 -34.43 24.31
CA GLY A 163 18.02 -34.25 23.05
C GLY A 163 17.09 -34.11 21.85
N ALA A 164 16.02 -34.90 21.79
CA ALA A 164 15.02 -34.78 20.72
C ALA A 164 14.26 -33.44 20.79
N GLY A 165 13.95 -32.95 21.99
CA GLY A 165 13.37 -31.61 22.17
C GLY A 165 14.24 -30.50 21.57
N ILE A 166 15.53 -30.50 21.89
CA ILE A 166 16.48 -29.51 21.36
C ILE A 166 16.60 -29.60 19.83
N LEU A 167 16.62 -30.82 19.26
CA LEU A 167 16.63 -30.98 17.80
C LEU A 167 15.35 -30.45 17.14
N ALA A 168 14.19 -30.65 17.76
CA ALA A 168 12.92 -30.11 17.25
C ALA A 168 12.91 -28.57 17.26
N GLU A 169 13.41 -27.95 18.32
CA GLU A 169 13.59 -26.49 18.38
C GLU A 169 14.57 -26.00 17.32
N TRP A 170 15.71 -26.69 17.16
CA TRP A 170 16.72 -26.35 16.16
C TRP A 170 16.13 -26.37 14.75
N ILE A 171 15.39 -27.42 14.36
CA ILE A 171 14.70 -27.45 13.06
C ILE A 171 13.69 -26.31 12.95
N GLY A 172 12.99 -26.01 14.05
CA GLY A 172 12.07 -24.88 14.13
C GLY A 172 12.72 -23.57 13.70
N PHE A 173 13.87 -23.25 14.29
CA PHE A 173 14.62 -22.05 13.96
C PHE A 173 15.22 -22.07 12.54
N VAL A 174 15.58 -23.24 12.00
CA VAL A 174 16.05 -23.36 10.61
C VAL A 174 14.95 -22.93 9.64
N VAL A 175 13.74 -23.46 9.82
CA VAL A 175 12.57 -23.14 8.98
C VAL A 175 12.14 -21.70 9.16
N GLU A 176 12.05 -21.24 10.41
CA GLU A 176 11.67 -19.88 10.73
C GLU A 176 12.61 -18.87 10.07
N PHE A 177 13.93 -19.04 10.24
CA PHE A 177 14.92 -18.19 9.60
C PHE A 177 14.72 -18.15 8.08
N LYS A 178 14.60 -19.30 7.43
CA LYS A 178 14.47 -19.39 5.97
C LYS A 178 13.24 -18.62 5.46
N LEU A 179 12.08 -18.81 6.09
CA LEU A 179 10.84 -18.11 5.72
C LEU A 179 10.92 -16.60 5.95
N LYS A 180 11.48 -16.18 7.09
CA LYS A 180 11.63 -14.76 7.44
C LYS A 180 12.63 -14.08 6.52
N GLN A 181 13.73 -14.75 6.18
CA GLN A 181 14.74 -14.24 5.26
C GLN A 181 14.18 -14.09 3.84
N GLU A 182 13.42 -15.06 3.32
CA GLU A 182 12.77 -14.94 2.01
C GLU A 182 11.77 -13.78 1.97
N THR A 183 10.99 -13.61 3.05
CA THR A 183 10.05 -12.49 3.18
C THR A 183 10.79 -11.15 3.26
N LEU A 184 11.89 -11.09 4.01
CA LEU A 184 12.76 -9.91 4.11
C LEU A 184 13.31 -9.50 2.74
N LEU A 185 13.83 -10.46 1.97
CA LEU A 185 14.36 -10.22 0.63
C LEU A 185 13.27 -9.75 -0.34
N ALA A 186 12.07 -10.33 -0.27
CA ALA A 186 10.92 -9.88 -1.05
C ALA A 186 10.51 -8.44 -0.71
N SER A 187 10.48 -8.07 0.58
CA SER A 187 10.18 -6.72 1.02
C SER A 187 11.26 -5.71 0.61
N LYS A 188 12.55 -6.06 0.71
CA LYS A 188 13.65 -5.20 0.25
C LYS A 188 13.57 -4.88 -1.23
N LYS A 189 13.09 -5.81 -2.07
CA LYS A 189 12.87 -5.57 -3.50
C LYS A 189 11.76 -4.56 -3.79
N LYS A 190 10.83 -4.31 -2.87
CA LYS A 190 9.74 -3.34 -3.05
C LYS A 190 10.16 -1.88 -2.82
N ILE A 191 11.20 -1.63 -2.01
CA ILE A 191 11.71 -0.28 -1.74
C ILE A 191 12.03 0.48 -3.03
N PRO A 192 12.89 -0.02 -3.95
CA PRO A 192 13.29 0.75 -5.13
C PRO A 192 12.11 1.01 -6.08
N ASP A 193 11.12 0.11 -6.15
CA ASP A 193 9.89 0.33 -6.92
C ASP A 193 9.06 1.49 -6.34
N LEU A 194 8.86 1.50 -5.01
CA LEU A 194 8.15 2.58 -4.32
C LEU A 194 8.89 3.92 -4.43
N GLU A 195 10.21 3.94 -4.26
CA GLU A 195 11.04 5.14 -4.43
C GLU A 195 10.98 5.67 -5.86
N GLY A 196 10.98 4.78 -6.86
CA GLY A 196 10.77 5.13 -8.27
C GLY A 196 9.41 5.79 -8.51
N LYS A 197 8.33 5.19 -7.98
CA LYS A 197 6.97 5.75 -8.06
C LYS A 197 6.84 7.10 -7.38
N ILE A 198 7.42 7.26 -6.19
CA ILE A 198 7.47 8.54 -5.46
C ILE A 198 8.16 9.61 -6.30
N LYS A 199 9.32 9.29 -6.89
CA LYS A 199 10.07 10.22 -7.72
C LYS A 199 9.26 10.67 -8.95
N ILE A 200 8.62 9.74 -9.65
CA ILE A 200 7.75 10.04 -10.79
C ILE A 200 6.59 10.94 -10.35
N GLN A 201 5.94 10.61 -9.22
CA GLN A 201 4.81 11.39 -8.69
C GLN A 201 5.23 12.81 -8.28
N MET A 202 6.42 12.99 -7.70
CA MET A 202 6.97 14.32 -7.39
C MET A 202 7.22 15.14 -8.65
N SER A 203 7.72 14.53 -9.73
CA SER A 203 7.88 15.21 -11.01
C SER A 203 6.55 15.63 -11.63
N ALA A 204 5.51 14.79 -11.55
CA ALA A 204 4.16 15.13 -12.01
C ALA A 204 3.58 16.33 -11.24
N ILE A 205 3.72 16.32 -9.91
CA ILE A 205 3.32 17.45 -9.05
C ILE A 205 4.03 18.74 -9.47
N ALA A 206 5.34 18.69 -9.69
CA ALA A 206 6.10 19.87 -10.10
C ALA A 206 5.66 20.40 -11.48
N GLU A 207 5.35 19.51 -12.43
CA GLU A 207 4.85 19.89 -13.76
C GLU A 207 3.45 20.52 -13.67
N THR A 208 2.54 19.90 -12.91
CA THR A 208 1.17 20.40 -12.70
C THR A 208 1.20 21.76 -12.00
N ASP A 209 2.04 21.93 -10.97
CA ASP A 209 2.22 23.20 -10.27
C ASP A 209 2.79 24.29 -11.19
N GLY A 210 3.80 23.98 -12.01
CA GLY A 210 4.33 24.91 -13.01
C GLY A 210 3.27 25.33 -14.04
N LYS A 211 2.49 24.39 -14.56
CA LYS A 211 1.35 24.66 -15.45
C LYS A 211 0.26 25.50 -14.79
N MET A 212 0.05 25.36 -13.49
CA MET A 212 -0.91 26.13 -12.70
C MET A 212 -0.42 27.58 -12.51
N GLN A 213 0.87 27.78 -12.20
CA GLN A 213 1.49 29.09 -12.09
C GLN A 213 1.39 29.88 -13.41
N THR A 214 1.68 29.24 -14.55
CA THR A 214 1.52 29.89 -15.87
C THR A 214 0.07 30.32 -16.15
N VAL A 215 -0.93 29.52 -15.75
CA VAL A 215 -2.34 29.90 -15.89
C VAL A 215 -2.69 31.07 -14.97
N GLN A 216 -2.17 31.06 -13.74
CA GLN A 216 -2.39 32.14 -12.77
C GLN A 216 -1.82 33.48 -13.26
N GLU A 217 -0.63 33.47 -13.86
CA GLU A 217 -0.03 34.66 -14.49
C GLU A 217 -0.90 35.20 -15.63
N LYS A 218 -1.38 34.33 -16.53
CA LYS A 218 -2.30 34.73 -17.61
C LYS A 218 -3.62 35.30 -17.09
N ILE A 219 -4.17 34.72 -16.03
CA ILE A 219 -5.38 35.26 -15.35
C ILE A 219 -5.09 36.68 -14.84
N LYS A 220 -3.94 36.90 -14.20
CA LYS A 220 -3.53 38.22 -13.69
C LYS A 220 -3.41 39.23 -14.83
N GLU A 221 -2.70 38.89 -15.91
CA GLU A 221 -2.56 39.75 -17.09
C GLU A 221 -3.91 40.11 -17.72
N LEU A 222 -4.82 39.13 -17.87
CA LEU A 222 -6.16 39.38 -18.43
C LEU A 222 -7.01 40.25 -17.51
N LYS A 223 -6.93 40.07 -16.18
CA LYS A 223 -7.63 40.93 -15.21
C LYS A 223 -7.15 42.39 -15.32
N GLU A 224 -5.85 42.61 -15.43
CA GLU A 224 -5.27 43.94 -15.63
C GLU A 224 -5.71 44.57 -16.97
N LYS A 225 -5.68 43.80 -18.07
CA LYS A 225 -6.15 44.27 -19.40
C LYS A 225 -7.65 44.61 -19.39
N LEU A 226 -8.46 43.78 -18.73
CA LEU A 226 -9.89 44.00 -18.60
C LEU A 226 -10.19 45.26 -17.78
N GLN A 227 -9.48 45.45 -16.65
CA GLN A 227 -9.63 46.64 -15.81
C GLN A 227 -9.26 47.93 -16.56
N LYS A 228 -8.17 47.91 -17.34
CA LYS A 228 -7.78 49.05 -18.20
C LYS A 228 -8.86 49.36 -19.24
N SER A 229 -9.43 48.33 -19.88
CA SER A 229 -10.46 48.50 -20.92
C SER A 229 -11.75 49.09 -20.35
N ILE A 230 -12.18 48.64 -19.17
CA ILE A 230 -13.37 49.18 -18.49
C ILE A 230 -13.20 50.66 -18.13
N ARG A 231 -12.03 51.06 -17.60
CA ARG A 231 -11.76 52.47 -17.28
C ARG A 231 -11.83 53.38 -18.50
N ILE A 232 -11.35 52.91 -19.65
CA ILE A 232 -11.41 53.66 -20.91
C ILE A 232 -12.86 53.86 -21.38
N GLU A 233 -13.72 52.84 -21.26
CA GLU A 233 -15.16 52.99 -21.55
C GLU A 233 -15.82 54.00 -20.60
N GLU A 234 -15.56 53.89 -19.28
CA GLU A 234 -16.12 54.82 -18.28
C GLU A 234 -15.70 56.28 -18.53
N ASP A 235 -14.45 56.51 -18.92
CA ASP A 235 -13.95 57.85 -19.23
C ASP A 235 -14.57 58.42 -20.53
N LYS A 236 -14.82 57.58 -21.55
CA LYS A 236 -15.52 58.00 -22.78
C LYS A 236 -16.97 58.38 -22.52
N ASP A 237 -17.68 57.63 -21.67
CA ASP A 237 -19.07 57.92 -21.31
C ASP A 237 -19.19 59.23 -20.53
N ARG A 238 -18.21 59.56 -19.68
CA ARG A 238 -18.15 60.86 -18.96
C ARG A 238 -17.95 62.04 -19.90
N ILE A 239 -17.13 61.90 -20.94
CA ILE A 239 -16.88 62.95 -21.94
C ILE A 239 -18.14 63.20 -22.78
N ASN A 240 -18.88 62.15 -23.16
CA ASN A 240 -20.14 62.28 -23.92
C ASN A 240 -21.33 62.76 -23.06
N SER A 241 -21.30 62.57 -21.75
CA SER A 241 -22.34 63.02 -20.81
C SER A 241 -22.26 64.52 -20.44
N SER A 242 -21.24 65.25 -20.89
CA SER A 242 -20.98 66.62 -20.45
C SER A 242 -21.73 67.71 -21.24
N ASP A 243 -22.63 67.35 -22.17
CA ASP A 243 -23.32 68.33 -23.06
C ASP A 243 -24.86 68.26 -23.06
N MET A 244 -25.47 67.71 -22.00
CA MET A 244 -26.92 67.83 -21.77
C MET A 244 -27.20 68.01 -20.28
N SER A 245 -27.14 69.26 -19.83
CA SER A 245 -27.74 69.68 -18.57
C SER A 245 -29.26 69.78 -18.73
N ILE A 246 -29.99 68.76 -18.27
CA ILE A 246 -31.45 68.85 -18.08
C ILE A 246 -31.80 68.43 -16.65
N ILE A 247 -32.05 69.46 -15.85
CA ILE A 247 -33.03 69.61 -14.76
C ILE A 247 -33.42 68.32 -14.01
N SER A 248 -32.89 68.19 -12.79
CA SER A 248 -33.34 67.25 -11.76
C SER A 248 -34.62 67.77 -11.08
N ILE A 249 -35.74 67.06 -11.26
CA ILE A 249 -36.97 67.23 -10.45
C ILE A 249 -36.98 66.16 -9.36
N LYS A 250 -37.03 66.64 -8.11
CA LYS A 250 -37.25 65.86 -6.89
C LYS A 250 -38.56 65.07 -6.95
N SER A 251 -38.53 63.80 -6.55
CA SER A 251 -39.72 63.11 -6.03
C SER A 251 -39.36 62.23 -4.84
N THR A 252 -40.25 62.29 -3.87
CA THR A 252 -40.17 61.87 -2.47
C THR A 252 -40.86 60.53 -2.20
N HIS A 253 -40.37 59.82 -1.18
CA HIS A 253 -41.03 58.76 -0.39
C HIS A 253 -41.29 57.42 -1.13
N MET A 254 -41.20 56.21 -0.53
CA MET A 254 -41.51 55.75 0.82
C MET A 254 -40.59 54.64 1.36
N LYS A 255 -40.61 54.57 2.69
CA LYS A 255 -40.18 53.54 3.64
C LYS A 255 -40.99 52.24 3.45
N VAL A 256 -40.36 51.06 3.49
CA VAL A 256 -40.99 49.81 3.96
C VAL A 256 -39.97 49.00 4.77
N GLU A 257 -40.42 48.57 5.93
CA GLU A 257 -39.70 47.85 6.98
C GLU A 257 -39.80 46.32 6.80
N SER A 258 -38.65 45.65 7.01
CA SER A 258 -38.47 44.40 7.79
C SER A 258 -39.03 43.04 7.25
N PRO A 259 -38.79 41.91 7.94
CA PRO A 259 -37.52 41.17 8.05
C PRO A 259 -37.71 39.67 7.70
N SER A 260 -36.64 38.90 7.47
CA SER A 260 -36.74 37.43 7.47
C SER A 260 -35.46 36.78 7.98
N HIS A 261 -35.58 36.25 9.19
CA HIS A 261 -34.69 35.29 9.80
C HIS A 261 -34.58 34.04 8.92
N VAL A 262 -33.36 33.59 8.64
CA VAL A 262 -33.10 32.18 8.35
C VAL A 262 -32.21 31.66 9.48
N LEU A 263 -32.87 31.06 10.47
CA LEU A 263 -32.27 30.14 11.42
C LEU A 263 -31.92 28.86 10.64
N PHE A 264 -30.63 28.58 10.44
CA PHE A 264 -30.20 27.22 10.14
C PHE A 264 -30.04 26.47 11.47
N SER A 265 -31.01 25.59 11.70
CA SER A 265 -31.07 24.67 12.81
C SER A 265 -29.92 23.65 12.74
N PRO A 266 -29.22 23.37 13.86
CA PRO A 266 -28.34 22.22 13.99
C PRO A 266 -29.18 21.03 14.45
N HIS A 267 -29.25 19.98 13.61
CA HIS A 267 -29.52 18.57 13.91
C HIS A 267 -30.40 17.93 12.83
N PHE A 268 -29.78 17.15 11.95
CA PHE A 268 -30.23 15.79 11.66
C PHE A 268 -29.00 14.96 11.29
N TYR A 269 -28.45 14.27 12.28
CA TYR A 269 -27.75 13.01 12.03
C TYR A 269 -28.80 12.04 11.52
N GLN A 270 -28.91 11.88 10.19
CA GLN A 270 -29.36 10.59 9.69
C GLN A 270 -28.15 9.67 9.74
N LYS A 271 -28.30 8.59 10.52
CA LYS A 271 -27.45 7.41 10.40
C LYS A 271 -27.39 7.06 8.92
N ASP A 272 -26.21 7.17 8.33
CA ASP A 272 -25.89 6.35 7.18
C ASP A 272 -26.01 4.90 7.68
N ASP A 273 -27.12 4.27 7.32
CA ASP A 273 -27.26 2.83 7.46
C ASP A 273 -26.12 2.21 6.67
N PHE A 274 -25.19 1.61 7.41
CA PHE A 274 -24.16 0.74 6.87
C PHE A 274 -24.83 -0.26 5.93
N PRO A 275 -24.30 -0.48 4.71
CA PRO A 275 -24.93 -1.39 3.77
C PRO A 275 -25.14 -2.75 4.44
N ASN A 276 -26.38 -3.23 4.43
CA ASN A 276 -26.72 -4.52 5.01
C ASN A 276 -26.12 -5.62 4.14
N PHE A 277 -24.89 -6.04 4.47
CA PHE A 277 -24.16 -7.14 3.83
C PHE A 277 -24.86 -8.50 3.95
N GLY A 278 -25.93 -8.59 4.76
CA GLY A 278 -26.80 -9.76 4.83
C GLY A 278 -27.95 -9.79 3.83
N SER A 279 -28.11 -8.76 2.98
CA SER A 279 -29.16 -8.77 1.96
C SER A 279 -28.78 -9.67 0.78
N ALA A 280 -29.59 -10.69 0.51
CA ALA A 280 -29.42 -11.62 -0.62
C ALA A 280 -29.47 -10.94 -2.00
N GLN A 281 -29.86 -9.66 -2.05
CA GLN A 281 -29.88 -8.85 -3.27
C GLN A 281 -28.49 -8.39 -3.72
N LEU A 282 -27.50 -8.33 -2.83
CA LEU A 282 -26.12 -7.92 -3.19
C LEU A 282 -25.34 -9.04 -3.89
N TYR A 283 -25.76 -10.30 -3.73
CA TYR A 283 -25.10 -11.49 -4.29
C TYR A 283 -26.05 -12.40 -5.09
N GLY A 284 -27.22 -11.89 -5.46
CA GLY A 284 -28.22 -12.65 -6.22
C GLY A 284 -27.94 -12.68 -7.72
N ASP A 285 -28.41 -13.74 -8.40
CA ASP A 285 -28.27 -14.02 -9.84
C ASP A 285 -28.78 -12.90 -10.78
N ILE A 286 -29.47 -11.88 -10.22
CA ILE A 286 -29.94 -10.70 -10.94
C ILE A 286 -28.76 -9.82 -11.42
N PHE A 287 -27.66 -9.78 -10.66
CA PHE A 287 -26.49 -9.00 -11.08
C PHE A 287 -25.78 -9.68 -12.27
N VAL A 288 -25.70 -11.01 -12.29
CA VAL A 288 -25.03 -11.76 -13.37
C VAL A 288 -25.86 -11.78 -14.67
N SER A 289 -27.19 -11.79 -14.56
CA SER A 289 -28.08 -11.89 -15.73
C SER A 289 -28.32 -10.57 -16.48
N ARG A 290 -27.97 -9.41 -15.92
CA ARG A 290 -28.07 -8.11 -16.61
C ARG A 290 -26.82 -7.71 -17.43
N PHE A 291 -25.70 -8.41 -17.27
CA PHE A 291 -24.44 -8.11 -17.97
C PHE A 291 -24.04 -9.20 -18.97
N GLY A 292 -24.96 -10.11 -19.30
CA GLY A 292 -24.69 -11.29 -20.13
C GLY A 292 -24.58 -11.03 -21.63
N GLU A 293 -24.96 -9.86 -22.14
CA GLU A 293 -24.93 -9.60 -23.59
C GLU A 293 -24.42 -8.17 -23.84
N GLU A 294 -23.22 -8.10 -24.40
CA GLU A 294 -22.62 -6.94 -25.07
C GLU A 294 -22.28 -5.70 -24.21
N GLY A 295 -21.25 -5.84 -23.37
CA GLY A 295 -20.55 -4.67 -22.83
C GLY A 295 -19.44 -5.07 -21.88
N GLU A 296 -18.20 -5.16 -22.37
CA GLU A 296 -17.03 -5.18 -21.49
C GLU A 296 -17.06 -3.92 -20.62
N MET A 297 -17.38 -4.05 -19.34
CA MET A 297 -17.14 -2.97 -18.38
C MET A 297 -15.63 -2.82 -18.23
N GLU A 298 -15.06 -1.88 -18.99
CA GLU A 298 -13.71 -1.40 -18.78
C GLU A 298 -13.65 -0.78 -17.38
N ILE A 299 -13.13 -1.55 -16.42
CA ILE A 299 -12.82 -1.04 -15.08
C ILE A 299 -11.69 -0.02 -15.28
N LYS A 300 -12.05 1.27 -15.29
CA LYS A 300 -11.08 2.36 -15.30
C LYS A 300 -10.46 2.47 -13.91
N TYR A 301 -9.31 1.83 -13.75
CA TYR A 301 -8.44 2.07 -12.61
C TYR A 301 -7.94 3.52 -12.67
N GLU A 302 -7.87 4.20 -11.53
CA GLU A 302 -7.35 5.57 -11.45
C GLU A 302 -5.87 5.62 -11.84
N GLY A 303 -5.59 5.90 -13.12
CA GLY A 303 -4.25 6.12 -13.65
C GLY A 303 -4.10 5.55 -15.06
N GLU A 304 -3.94 6.42 -16.07
CA GLU A 304 -3.78 6.03 -17.49
C GLU A 304 -2.61 5.06 -17.76
N ASN A 305 -1.73 4.79 -16.78
CA ASN A 305 -0.54 3.94 -16.92
C ASN A 305 -0.36 2.88 -15.81
N GLU A 306 -1.33 2.66 -14.91
CA GLU A 306 -1.20 1.60 -13.91
C GLU A 306 -1.77 0.27 -14.43
N LEU A 307 -0.92 -0.51 -15.09
CA LEU A 307 -1.07 -1.97 -15.16
C LEU A 307 -0.95 -2.50 -13.72
N ILE A 308 -2.07 -2.55 -12.99
CA ILE A 308 -2.17 -3.32 -11.76
C ILE A 308 -2.13 -4.79 -12.18
N GLY A 309 -0.92 -5.30 -12.40
CA GLY A 309 -0.69 -6.74 -12.50
C GLY A 309 -1.22 -7.36 -11.22
N CYS A 310 -2.19 -8.27 -11.37
CA CYS A 310 -2.66 -9.12 -10.28
C CYS A 310 -1.43 -9.74 -9.59
N CYS A 311 -1.13 -9.31 -8.36
CA CYS A 311 -0.12 -9.95 -7.53
C CYS A 311 -0.62 -11.36 -7.20
N ARG A 312 -0.32 -12.33 -8.07
CA ARG A 312 -0.45 -13.77 -7.80
C ARG A 312 0.57 -14.21 -6.75
N THR A 313 0.55 -13.58 -5.58
CA THR A 313 1.06 -14.19 -4.35
C THR A 313 -0.06 -15.09 -3.84
N ARG A 314 0.16 -16.40 -3.91
CA ARG A 314 -0.78 -17.51 -3.70
C ARG A 314 -1.60 -17.54 -2.39
N PHE A 315 -1.52 -16.52 -1.53
CA PHE A 315 -2.13 -16.59 -0.20
C PHE A 315 -3.02 -15.42 0.21
N PHE A 316 -3.05 -14.29 -0.51
CA PHE A 316 -4.01 -13.21 -0.23
C PHE A 316 -4.36 -12.44 -1.50
N CYS A 317 -5.65 -12.39 -1.85
CA CYS A 317 -6.22 -11.35 -2.71
C CYS A 317 -7.02 -10.40 -1.80
N PHE A 318 -6.87 -9.10 -2.01
CA PHE A 318 -7.84 -8.10 -1.57
C PHE A 318 -8.94 -8.02 -2.62
#